data_AF-A0AAJ2ULE3-F1
#
_entry.id   AF-A0AAJ2ULE3-F1
#
_cell.length_a   1.000
_cell.length_b   1.000
_cell.length_c   1.000
_cell.angle_alpha   90.00
_cell.angle_beta   90.00
_cell.angle_gamma   90.00
#
_symmetry.space_group_name_H-M   'P 1'
#
loop_
_entity.id
_entity.type
_entity.pdbx_description
1 polymer ?
#
loop_
_entity_poly.entity_id
_entity_poly.type
_entity_poly.pdbx_seq_one_letter_code
_entity_poly.pdbx_strand_id
1 'polypeptide(L)'
;MYPSDFCDTSEDVRITLLAALCLSRQAEITDALVDLLVALVHKINARAERRVEKQFTAELKKVRGKGGILFKLATAAVDKPDEVVRRALLPMVGEKTLRELVAEAKANEKVFKAKVRTTLRSSHSSYYRQMLPPLLNTLGFKCNNTAYRPVTDAMKLLKRYADVDGKTRFYDATDVVPMGGVVRKDWREAVVDDKGKVERIPYELCVLVLRCGTPYGAARSTSRAAHSGVTRRTTCPATSRPPAPCTTP
;
A
#
# COMPACT_ATOMS: atom_id res chain seq x y z
N MET A 1 0.08 -39.18 -1.22
CA MET A 1 1.44 -39.77 -1.16
C MET A 1 1.85 -39.73 0.29
N TYR A 2 1.86 -40.89 0.94
CA TYR A 2 2.24 -41.02 2.33
C TYR A 2 3.77 -41.17 2.44
N PRO A 3 4.42 -40.73 3.53
CA PRO A 3 5.86 -40.91 3.72
C PRO A 3 6.34 -42.36 3.64
N SER A 4 5.46 -43.34 3.87
CA SER A 4 5.73 -44.78 3.73
C SER A 4 5.99 -45.23 2.29
N ASP A 5 5.43 -44.53 1.29
CA ASP A 5 5.50 -44.93 -0.12
C ASP A 5 6.92 -44.78 -0.71
N PHE A 6 7.82 -44.09 0.00
CA PHE A 6 9.21 -43.87 -0.42
C PHE A 6 10.15 -45.02 -0.03
N CYS A 7 9.77 -45.86 0.94
CA CYS A 7 10.62 -46.93 1.46
C CYS A 7 10.86 -48.06 0.44
N ASP A 8 9.92 -48.26 -0.49
CA ASP A 8 9.95 -49.37 -1.46
C ASP A 8 10.68 -49.01 -2.77
N THR A 9 11.23 -47.81 -2.88
CA THR A 9 11.94 -47.32 -4.08
C THR A 9 13.46 -47.41 -3.95
N SER A 10 14.17 -47.56 -5.08
CA SER A 10 15.64 -47.50 -5.13
C SER A 10 16.17 -46.18 -4.57
N GLU A 11 17.35 -46.20 -3.94
CA GLU A 11 17.93 -45.06 -3.23
C GLU A 11 17.96 -43.76 -4.05
N ASP A 12 18.39 -43.82 -5.31
CA ASP A 12 18.45 -42.65 -6.21
C ASP A 12 17.06 -42.03 -6.47
N VAL A 13 16.05 -42.89 -6.67
CA VAL A 13 14.66 -42.46 -6.90
C VAL A 13 14.07 -41.87 -5.61
N ARG A 14 14.41 -42.45 -4.46
CA ARG A 14 13.98 -41.96 -3.15
C ARG A 14 14.53 -40.57 -2.85
N ILE A 15 15.84 -40.37 -3.06
CA ILE A 15 16.51 -39.08 -2.83
C ILE A 15 15.95 -38.01 -3.75
N THR A 16 15.77 -38.32 -5.04
CA THR A 16 15.20 -37.37 -6.01
C THR A 16 13.76 -36.99 -5.69
N LEU A 17 12.92 -37.95 -5.30
CA LEU A 17 11.53 -37.67 -4.88
C LEU A 17 11.46 -36.86 -3.58
N LEU A 18 12.31 -37.17 -2.59
CA LEU A 18 12.43 -36.39 -1.36
C LEU A 18 12.91 -34.96 -1.65
N ALA A 19 13.90 -34.80 -2.52
CA ALA A 19 14.38 -33.49 -2.93
C ALA A 19 13.27 -32.67 -3.63
N ALA A 20 12.51 -33.30 -4.53
CA ALA A 20 11.38 -32.66 -5.21
C ALA A 20 10.26 -32.26 -4.22
N LEU A 21 9.94 -33.14 -3.26
CA LEU A 21 8.97 -32.85 -2.19
C LEU A 21 9.44 -31.67 -1.32
N CYS A 22 10.70 -31.69 -0.88
CA CYS A 22 11.29 -30.61 -0.08
C CYS A 22 11.25 -29.28 -0.82
N LEU A 23 11.57 -29.27 -2.12
CA LEU A 23 11.51 -28.05 -2.94
C LEU A 23 10.08 -27.52 -3.06
N SER A 24 9.09 -28.39 -3.30
CA SER A 24 7.68 -28.00 -3.37
C SER A 24 7.19 -27.43 -2.03
N ARG A 25 7.51 -28.10 -0.92
CA ARG A 25 7.12 -27.64 0.42
C ARG A 25 7.81 -26.34 0.81
N GLN A 26 9.08 -26.17 0.45
CA GLN A 26 9.79 -24.92 0.68
C GLN A 26 9.12 -23.76 -0.08
N ALA A 27 8.72 -23.97 -1.34
CA ALA A 27 7.99 -22.97 -2.11
C ALA A 27 6.64 -22.62 -1.46
N GLU A 28 5.84 -23.62 -1.08
CA GLU A 28 4.56 -23.42 -0.40
C GLU A 28 4.69 -22.63 0.92
N ILE A 29 5.67 -22.99 1.75
CA ILE A 29 5.94 -22.28 3.01
C ILE A 29 6.38 -20.85 2.74
N THR A 30 7.22 -20.64 1.72
CA THR A 30 7.68 -19.30 1.32
C THR A 30 6.52 -18.43 0.87
N ASP A 31 5.64 -18.96 0.03
CA ASP A 31 4.45 -18.24 -0.45
C ASP A 31 3.50 -17.89 0.70
N ALA A 32 3.24 -18.84 1.61
CA ALA A 32 2.41 -18.60 2.79
C ALA A 32 3.00 -17.52 3.72
N LEU A 33 4.33 -17.50 3.90
CA LEU A 33 5.02 -16.46 4.67
C LEU A 33 4.90 -15.08 4.00
N VAL A 34 5.03 -15.01 2.68
CA VAL A 34 4.86 -13.77 1.92
C VAL A 34 3.43 -13.25 2.03
N ASP A 35 2.42 -14.12 1.87
CA ASP A 35 1.02 -13.75 2.01
C ASP A 35 0.70 -13.22 3.42
N LEU A 36 1.25 -13.86 4.46
CA LEU A 36 1.11 -13.40 5.84
C LEU A 36 1.76 -12.02 6.05
N LEU A 37 2.95 -11.79 5.49
CA LEU A 37 3.63 -10.50 5.54
C LEU A 37 2.78 -9.41 4.88
N VAL A 38 2.24 -9.69 3.69
CA VAL A 38 1.36 -8.76 2.96
C VAL A 38 0.11 -8.45 3.79
N ALA A 39 -0.54 -9.46 4.36
CA ALA A 39 -1.72 -9.28 5.21
C ALA A 39 -1.43 -8.42 6.47
N LEU A 40 -0.29 -8.64 7.13
CA LEU A 40 0.15 -7.84 8.27
C LEU A 40 0.38 -6.38 7.89
N VAL A 41 1.01 -6.14 6.73
CA VAL A 41 1.23 -4.79 6.21
C VAL A 41 -0.09 -4.05 5.99
N HIS A 42 -1.04 -4.69 5.31
CA HIS A 42 -2.36 -4.10 5.12
C HIS A 42 -3.08 -3.81 6.44
N LYS A 43 -3.00 -4.73 7.41
CA LYS A 43 -3.65 -4.56 8.72
C LYS A 43 -3.09 -3.37 9.49
N ILE A 44 -1.78 -3.16 9.45
CA ILE A 44 -1.15 -2.03 10.15
C ILE A 44 -1.54 -0.70 9.50
N ASN A 45 -1.54 -0.62 8.17
CA ASN A 45 -1.98 0.58 7.45
C ASN A 45 -3.42 0.95 7.77
N ALA A 46 -4.33 -0.02 7.66
CA ALA A 46 -5.74 0.18 7.97
C ALA A 46 -5.94 0.58 9.45
N ARG A 47 -5.12 0.05 10.36
CA ARG A 47 -5.17 0.43 11.78
C ARG A 47 -4.68 1.86 12.02
N ALA A 48 -3.63 2.29 11.33
CA ALA A 48 -3.12 3.66 11.43
C ALA A 48 -4.14 4.67 10.91
N GLU A 49 -4.73 4.42 9.73
CA GLU A 49 -5.79 5.25 9.15
C GLU A 49 -7.00 5.35 10.09
N ARG A 50 -7.54 4.21 10.56
CA ARG A 50 -8.67 4.19 11.49
C ARG A 50 -8.37 4.90 12.80
N ARG A 51 -7.14 4.80 13.32
CA ARG A 51 -6.76 5.49 14.56
C ARG A 51 -6.79 6.99 14.37
N VAL A 52 -6.28 7.48 13.24
CA VAL A 52 -6.29 8.90 12.91
C VAL A 52 -7.71 9.38 12.64
N GLU A 53 -8.50 8.66 11.87
CA GLU A 53 -9.92 8.96 11.63
C GLU A 53 -10.71 9.09 12.93
N LYS A 54 -10.49 8.19 13.90
CA LYS A 54 -11.09 8.29 15.24
C LYS A 54 -10.66 9.56 15.99
N GLN A 55 -9.40 9.97 15.87
CA GLN A 55 -8.91 11.21 16.49
C GLN A 55 -9.51 12.45 15.83
N PHE A 56 -9.56 12.48 14.50
CA PHE A 56 -10.16 13.58 13.74
C PHE A 56 -11.65 13.72 13.98
N THR A 57 -12.39 12.61 13.99
CA THR A 57 -13.83 12.63 14.31
C THR A 57 -14.07 13.09 15.75
N ALA A 58 -13.21 12.73 16.70
CA ALA A 58 -13.28 13.23 18.07
C ALA A 58 -13.00 14.75 18.16
N GLU A 59 -12.02 15.26 17.40
CA GLU A 59 -11.73 16.70 17.31
C GLU A 59 -12.89 17.47 16.66
N LEU A 60 -13.48 16.94 15.58
CA LEU A 60 -14.64 17.55 14.92
C LEU A 60 -15.89 17.56 15.81
N LYS A 61 -16.13 16.51 16.60
CA LYS A 61 -17.21 16.48 17.59
C LYS A 61 -17.08 17.58 18.66
N LYS A 62 -15.87 18.05 18.95
CA LYS A 62 -15.64 19.15 19.90
C LYS A 62 -15.97 20.52 19.31
N VAL A 63 -15.87 20.69 17.99
CA VAL A 63 -16.21 21.95 17.30
C VAL A 63 -17.73 21.99 17.05
N ARG A 64 -18.49 22.44 18.05
CA ARG A 64 -19.95 22.66 17.94
C ARG A 64 -20.22 23.73 16.87
N GLY A 65 -21.01 23.39 15.85
CA GLY A 65 -21.50 24.33 14.82
C GLY A 65 -21.60 23.75 13.41
N LYS A 66 -20.66 22.87 13.03
CA LYS A 66 -20.58 22.31 11.66
C LYS A 66 -21.71 21.32 11.34
N GLY A 67 -22.14 20.55 12.34
CA GLY A 67 -23.29 19.65 12.21
C GLY A 67 -24.58 20.38 11.88
N GLY A 68 -24.77 21.59 12.42
CA GLY A 68 -25.96 22.41 12.12
C GLY A 68 -26.00 22.92 10.68
N ILE A 69 -24.85 23.26 10.11
CA ILE A 69 -24.75 23.68 8.70
C ILE A 69 -25.01 22.50 7.76
N LEU A 70 -24.40 21.33 8.04
CA LEU A 70 -24.62 20.11 7.26
C LEU A 70 -26.07 19.64 7.33
N PHE A 71 -26.70 19.73 8.51
CA PHE A 71 -28.10 19.38 8.70
C PHE A 71 -29.01 20.28 7.86
N LYS A 72 -28.82 21.61 7.92
CA LYS A 72 -29.58 22.56 7.09
C LYS A 72 -29.42 22.31 5.58
N LEU A 73 -28.20 21.98 5.14
CA LEU A 73 -27.90 21.62 3.75
C LEU A 73 -28.61 20.34 3.32
N ALA A 74 -28.56 19.31 4.16
CA ALA A 74 -29.19 18.02 3.88
C ALA A 74 -30.73 18.14 3.85
N THR A 75 -31.32 18.89 4.79
CA THR A 75 -32.76 19.17 4.80
C THR A 75 -33.19 19.90 3.53
N ALA A 76 -32.50 20.98 3.16
CA ALA A 76 -32.82 21.73 1.95
C ALA A 76 -32.65 20.92 0.65
N ALA A 77 -31.70 19.97 0.62
CA ALA A 77 -31.51 19.08 -0.52
C ALA A 77 -32.61 18.00 -0.64
N VAL A 78 -33.17 17.55 0.49
CA VAL A 78 -34.28 16.57 0.52
C VAL A 78 -35.61 17.24 0.20
N ASP A 79 -35.85 18.44 0.75
CA ASP A 79 -37.12 19.15 0.57
C ASP A 79 -37.32 19.64 -0.88
N LYS A 80 -36.22 19.94 -1.58
CA LYS A 80 -36.24 20.56 -2.91
C LYS A 80 -35.20 19.93 -3.85
N PRO A 81 -35.43 18.69 -4.32
CA PRO A 81 -34.44 17.96 -5.13
C PRO A 81 -34.25 18.54 -6.54
N ASP A 82 -35.31 19.09 -7.15
CA ASP A 82 -35.30 19.57 -8.54
C ASP A 82 -34.99 21.08 -8.68
N GLU A 83 -34.88 21.81 -7.57
CA GLU A 83 -34.51 23.22 -7.61
C GLU A 83 -33.02 23.39 -7.91
N VAL A 84 -32.70 24.48 -8.62
CA VAL A 84 -31.31 24.85 -8.89
C VAL A 84 -30.57 25.07 -7.58
N VAL A 85 -29.40 24.46 -7.40
CA VAL A 85 -28.53 24.58 -6.21
C VAL A 85 -28.33 26.03 -5.76
N ARG A 86 -28.28 26.96 -6.73
CA ARG A 86 -28.17 28.41 -6.51
C ARG A 86 -29.38 29.04 -5.79
N ARG A 87 -30.57 28.48 -5.97
CA ARG A 87 -31.81 28.95 -5.34
C ARG A 87 -32.16 28.17 -4.07
N ALA A 88 -31.88 26.87 -4.02
CA ALA A 88 -32.23 26.04 -2.86
C ALA A 88 -31.18 26.07 -1.74
N LEU A 89 -29.89 25.92 -2.06
CA LEU A 89 -28.84 25.64 -1.07
C LEU A 89 -28.00 26.87 -0.72
N LEU A 90 -27.68 27.71 -1.71
CA LEU A 90 -26.83 28.89 -1.54
C LEU A 90 -27.41 29.95 -0.57
N PRO A 91 -28.73 30.19 -0.51
CA PRO A 91 -29.31 31.10 0.49
C PRO A 91 -29.24 30.59 1.93
N MET A 92 -29.24 29.27 2.15
CA MET A 92 -29.25 28.65 3.47
C MET A 92 -27.89 28.71 4.17
N VAL A 93 -26.81 28.65 3.40
CA VAL A 93 -25.45 28.52 3.94
C VAL A 93 -24.55 29.68 3.52
N GLY A 94 -24.80 30.34 2.39
CA GLY A 94 -23.98 31.41 1.84
C GLY A 94 -22.81 30.88 1.01
N GLU A 95 -22.45 31.55 -0.09
CA GLU A 95 -21.36 31.08 -0.97
C GLU A 95 -19.99 31.18 -0.30
N LYS A 96 -19.77 32.22 0.52
CA LYS A 96 -18.50 32.47 1.21
C LYS A 96 -18.19 31.36 2.22
N THR A 97 -19.16 30.97 3.04
CA THR A 97 -19.00 29.90 4.04
C THR A 97 -18.77 28.54 3.36
N LEU A 98 -19.40 28.25 2.22
CA LEU A 98 -19.13 27.04 1.44
C LEU A 98 -17.69 27.01 0.92
N ARG A 99 -17.18 28.14 0.40
CA ARG A 99 -15.78 28.24 -0.04
C ARG A 99 -14.81 28.10 1.14
N GLU A 100 -15.13 28.69 2.28
CA GLU A 100 -14.35 28.54 3.52
C GLU A 100 -14.36 27.08 4.02
N LEU A 101 -15.52 26.40 3.99
CA LEU A 101 -15.63 24.98 4.33
C LEU A 101 -14.83 24.10 3.37
N VAL A 102 -14.79 24.42 2.07
CA VAL A 102 -13.96 23.69 1.10
C VAL A 102 -12.46 23.94 1.36
N ALA A 103 -12.07 25.17 1.67
CA ALA A 103 -10.68 25.50 2.02
C ALA A 103 -10.27 24.79 3.32
N GLU A 104 -11.13 24.77 4.32
CA GLU A 104 -10.91 24.10 5.59
C GLU A 104 -10.87 22.57 5.40
N ALA A 105 -11.75 21.98 4.59
CA ALA A 105 -11.72 20.55 4.28
C ALA A 105 -10.41 20.14 3.58
N LYS A 106 -9.94 20.94 2.60
CA LYS A 106 -8.63 20.73 1.95
C LYS A 106 -7.47 20.87 2.93
N ALA A 107 -7.54 21.82 3.86
CA ALA A 107 -6.55 21.97 4.91
C ALA A 107 -6.56 20.76 5.86
N ASN A 108 -7.74 20.33 6.30
CA ASN A 108 -7.93 19.17 7.16
C ASN A 108 -7.45 17.87 6.51
N GLU A 109 -7.62 17.69 5.20
CA GLU A 109 -7.10 16.52 4.47
C GLU A 109 -5.56 16.47 4.52
N LYS A 110 -4.89 17.63 4.37
CA LYS A 110 -3.42 17.71 4.51
C LYS A 110 -2.98 17.38 5.94
N VAL A 111 -3.67 17.93 6.94
CA VAL A 111 -3.39 17.64 8.36
C VAL A 111 -3.67 16.16 8.68
N PHE A 112 -4.71 15.57 8.10
CA PHE A 112 -5.03 14.15 8.23
C PHE A 112 -3.91 13.28 7.68
N LYS A 113 -3.50 13.53 6.44
CA LYS A 113 -2.36 12.84 5.81
C LYS A 113 -1.09 12.98 6.65
N ALA A 114 -0.82 14.15 7.22
CA ALA A 114 0.31 14.36 8.13
C ALA A 114 0.20 13.54 9.44
N LYS A 115 -0.96 13.48 10.08
CA LYS A 115 -1.17 12.67 11.30
C LYS A 115 -1.06 11.16 11.04
N VAL A 116 -1.56 10.69 9.89
CA VAL A 116 -1.36 9.30 9.43
C VAL A 116 0.13 9.01 9.26
N ARG A 117 0.88 9.92 8.61
CA ARG A 117 2.34 9.80 8.47
C ARG A 117 3.04 9.65 9.81
N THR A 118 2.72 10.50 10.79
CA THR A 118 3.32 10.44 12.12
C THR A 118 3.01 9.11 12.83
N THR A 119 1.77 8.62 12.72
CA THR A 119 1.34 7.35 13.32
C THR A 119 1.99 6.14 12.65
N LEU A 120 2.14 6.18 11.32
CA LEU A 120 2.86 5.16 10.56
C LEU A 120 4.35 5.17 10.90
N ARG A 121 4.96 6.35 11.02
CA ARG A 121 6.37 6.52 11.42
C ARG A 121 6.67 5.88 12.77
N SER A 122 5.83 6.12 13.77
CA SER A 122 6.01 5.53 15.11
C SER A 122 5.82 4.02 15.11
N SER A 123 4.81 3.53 14.38
CA SER A 123 4.57 2.09 14.21
C SER A 123 5.72 1.39 13.49
N HIS A 124 6.28 2.03 12.46
CA HIS A 124 7.42 1.53 11.69
C HIS A 124 8.70 1.47 12.52
N SER A 125 9.00 2.55 13.25
CA SER A 125 10.20 2.63 14.08
C SER A 125 10.23 1.59 15.20
N SER A 126 9.08 1.21 15.75
CA SER A 126 9.00 0.27 16.87
C SER A 126 8.90 -1.18 16.43
N TYR A 127 7.94 -1.53 15.57
CA TYR A 127 7.60 -2.93 15.28
C TYR A 127 8.24 -3.45 13.98
N TYR A 128 8.21 -2.65 12.91
CA TYR A 128 8.71 -3.11 11.60
C TYR A 128 10.21 -3.33 11.60
N ARG A 129 11.01 -2.45 12.20
CA ARG A 129 12.47 -2.61 12.22
C ARG A 129 12.95 -3.84 12.99
N GLN A 130 12.15 -4.37 13.91
CA GLN A 130 12.46 -5.63 14.58
C GLN A 130 12.09 -6.85 13.73
N MET A 131 10.96 -6.80 13.01
CA MET A 131 10.45 -7.93 12.23
C MET A 131 11.06 -8.05 10.82
N LEU A 132 11.44 -6.91 10.22
CA LEU A 132 11.85 -6.84 8.82
C LEU A 132 13.22 -7.52 8.54
N PRO A 133 14.28 -7.33 9.34
CA PRO A 133 15.59 -7.91 9.05
C PRO A 133 15.58 -9.44 8.92
N PRO A 134 14.95 -10.21 9.85
CA PRO A 134 14.85 -11.66 9.71
C PRO A 134 14.17 -12.09 8.40
N LEU A 135 13.11 -11.39 7.98
CA LEU A 135 12.38 -11.69 6.76
C LEU A 135 13.17 -11.36 5.49
N LEU A 136 13.87 -10.22 5.46
CA LEU A 136 14.74 -9.86 4.33
C LEU A 136 15.97 -10.78 4.22
N ASN A 137 16.41 -11.34 5.34
CA ASN A 137 17.52 -12.28 5.37
C ASN A 137 17.12 -13.66 4.87
N THR A 138 15.92 -14.14 5.21
CA THR A 138 15.40 -15.45 4.77
C THR A 138 14.86 -15.44 3.34
N LEU A 139 14.16 -14.38 2.92
CA LEU A 139 13.51 -14.31 1.61
C LEU A 139 14.45 -13.78 0.53
N GLY A 140 14.66 -14.59 -0.51
CA GLY A 140 15.37 -14.19 -1.73
C GLY A 140 14.44 -13.51 -2.72
N PHE A 141 14.40 -12.16 -2.74
CA PHE A 141 13.59 -11.42 -3.71
C PHE A 141 14.26 -11.41 -5.09
N LYS A 142 13.73 -12.20 -6.03
CA LYS A 142 14.14 -12.20 -7.44
C LYS A 142 12.95 -11.79 -8.30
N CYS A 143 13.16 -10.84 -9.20
CA CYS A 143 12.16 -10.43 -10.17
C CYS A 143 12.80 -10.30 -11.55
N ASN A 144 12.27 -11.03 -12.52
CA ASN A 144 12.73 -10.96 -13.92
C ASN A 144 12.03 -9.83 -14.71
N ASN A 145 11.01 -9.19 -14.13
CA ASN A 145 10.30 -8.10 -14.76
C ASN A 145 11.07 -6.78 -14.56
N THR A 146 11.52 -6.19 -15.66
CA THR A 146 12.30 -4.93 -15.67
C THR A 146 11.52 -3.74 -15.10
N ALA A 147 10.18 -3.73 -15.19
CA ALA A 147 9.35 -2.68 -14.61
C ALA A 147 9.36 -2.68 -13.07
N TYR A 148 9.68 -3.82 -12.44
CA TYR A 148 9.71 -3.98 -10.99
C TYR A 148 11.13 -3.95 -10.40
N ARG A 149 12.17 -3.84 -11.23
CA ARG A 149 13.57 -3.70 -10.79
C ARG A 149 13.77 -2.62 -9.72
N PRO A 150 13.18 -1.41 -9.82
CA PRO A 150 13.37 -0.38 -8.80
C PRO A 150 12.96 -0.83 -7.40
N VAL A 151 11.92 -1.68 -7.28
CA VAL A 151 11.50 -2.24 -5.99
C VAL A 151 12.44 -3.34 -5.53
N THR A 152 12.95 -4.18 -6.42
CA THR A 152 13.97 -5.17 -6.05
C THR A 152 15.24 -4.49 -5.54
N ASP A 153 15.66 -3.40 -6.16
CA ASP A 153 16.83 -2.63 -5.74
C ASP A 153 16.58 -1.88 -4.42
N ALA A 154 15.36 -1.36 -4.22
CA ALA A 154 14.94 -0.83 -2.93
C ALA A 154 15.00 -1.90 -1.81
N MET A 155 14.53 -3.12 -2.08
CA MET A 155 14.57 -4.22 -1.11
C MET A 155 16.02 -4.62 -0.76
N LYS A 156 16.94 -4.62 -1.74
CA LYS A 156 18.37 -4.84 -1.48
C LYS A 156 18.96 -3.73 -0.61
N LEU A 157 18.62 -2.48 -0.88
CA LEU A 157 19.07 -1.34 -0.06
C LEU A 157 18.56 -1.47 1.38
N LEU A 158 17.29 -1.82 1.57
CA LEU A 158 16.70 -2.09 2.88
C LEU A 158 17.46 -3.21 3.62
N LYS A 159 17.81 -4.29 2.91
CA LYS A 159 18.61 -5.39 3.48
C LYS A 159 20.01 -4.94 3.92
N ARG A 160 20.71 -4.12 3.12
CA ARG A 160 22.02 -3.57 3.50
C ARG A 160 21.96 -2.72 4.78
N TYR A 161 20.87 -2.00 4.96
CA TYR A 161 20.65 -1.11 6.10
C TYR A 161 19.85 -1.76 7.24
N ALA A 162 19.61 -3.08 7.18
CA ALA A 162 18.74 -3.76 8.14
C ALA A 162 19.33 -3.79 9.56
N ASP A 163 20.65 -3.96 9.66
CA ASP A 163 21.38 -4.04 10.94
C ASP A 163 22.00 -2.70 11.39
N VAL A 164 21.85 -1.64 10.58
CA VAL A 164 22.35 -0.30 10.91
C VAL A 164 21.46 0.35 11.97
N ASP A 165 22.08 0.96 12.98
CA ASP A 165 21.40 1.61 14.10
C ASP A 165 20.21 2.46 13.63
N GLY A 166 19.09 2.29 14.33
CA GLY A 166 17.84 2.98 14.05
C GLY A 166 17.93 4.49 14.22
N LYS A 167 18.94 4.99 14.95
CA LYS A 167 19.25 6.42 15.11
C LYS A 167 19.78 7.06 13.83
N THR A 168 20.38 6.28 12.93
CA THR A 168 20.82 6.78 11.62
C THR A 168 19.58 7.12 10.79
N ARG A 169 19.36 8.42 10.60
CA ARG A 169 18.12 8.97 10.02
C ARG A 169 18.11 8.98 8.50
N PHE A 170 19.28 9.03 7.87
CA PHE A 170 19.43 9.17 6.41
C PHE A 170 20.20 8.00 5.81
N TYR A 171 19.96 7.71 4.53
CA TYR A 171 20.89 6.88 3.76
C TYR A 171 22.18 7.67 3.47
N ASP A 172 23.27 6.93 3.24
CA ASP A 172 24.52 7.54 2.81
C ASP A 172 24.35 8.24 1.44
N ALA A 173 25.08 9.33 1.22
CA ALA A 173 25.02 10.09 -0.03
C ALA A 173 25.59 9.32 -1.22
N THR A 174 26.43 8.31 -0.96
CA THR A 174 27.01 7.42 -1.98
C THR A 174 26.04 6.31 -2.42
N ASP A 175 24.99 6.04 -1.65
CA ASP A 175 24.02 5.01 -1.97
C ASP A 175 22.97 5.50 -2.98
N VAL A 176 22.72 4.68 -4.00
CA VAL A 176 21.65 4.95 -4.97
C VAL A 176 20.31 4.53 -4.38
N VAL A 177 19.45 5.51 -4.11
CA VAL A 177 18.09 5.29 -3.58
C VAL A 177 17.05 5.39 -4.71
N PRO A 178 16.40 4.28 -5.11
CA PRO A 178 15.45 4.31 -6.24
C PRO A 178 14.14 5.01 -5.86
N MET A 179 13.92 6.20 -6.39
CA MET A 179 12.69 6.98 -6.17
C MET A 179 11.59 6.69 -7.20
N GLY A 180 11.98 6.43 -8.45
CA GLY A 180 11.07 6.16 -9.57
C GLY A 180 10.40 4.80 -9.44
N GLY A 181 9.07 4.74 -9.47
CA GLY A 181 8.31 3.49 -9.35
C GLY A 181 8.19 2.94 -7.91
N VAL A 182 8.89 3.53 -6.95
CA VAL A 182 8.88 3.16 -5.52
C VAL A 182 8.15 4.20 -4.69
N VAL A 183 8.47 5.49 -4.87
CA VAL A 183 7.89 6.60 -4.09
C VAL A 183 6.87 7.35 -4.93
N ARG A 184 5.62 7.36 -4.46
CA ARG A 184 4.54 8.17 -5.05
C ARG A 184 4.87 9.67 -4.96
N LYS A 185 4.42 10.47 -5.95
CA LYS A 185 4.67 11.92 -6.00
C LYS A 185 4.27 12.63 -4.69
N ASP A 186 3.09 12.32 -4.17
CA ASP A 186 2.55 12.89 -2.92
C ASP A 186 3.39 12.62 -1.67
N TRP A 187 4.31 11.66 -1.73
CA TRP A 187 5.17 11.23 -0.63
C TRP A 187 6.62 11.70 -0.76
N ARG A 188 7.01 12.26 -1.91
CA ARG A 188 8.40 12.70 -2.14
C ARG A 188 8.84 13.76 -1.13
N GLU A 189 7.98 14.74 -0.85
CA GLU A 189 8.22 15.79 0.15
C GLU A 189 8.38 15.25 1.58
N ALA A 190 7.85 14.06 1.87
CA ALA A 190 8.00 13.43 3.17
C ALA A 190 9.25 12.54 3.28
N VAL A 191 9.88 12.22 2.13
CA VAL A 191 11.00 11.28 2.03
C VAL A 191 12.33 12.01 1.84
N VAL A 192 12.31 13.15 1.15
CA VAL A 192 13.49 13.94 0.84
C VAL A 192 13.51 15.18 1.72
N ASP A 193 14.62 15.37 2.45
CA ASP A 193 14.89 16.57 3.25
C ASP A 193 15.27 17.76 2.36
N ASP A 194 15.27 18.97 2.92
CA ASP A 194 15.57 20.23 2.21
C ASP A 194 16.96 20.22 1.54
N LYS A 195 17.87 19.39 2.05
CA LYS A 195 19.23 19.18 1.52
C LYS A 195 19.31 18.08 0.45
N GLY A 196 18.19 17.55 -0.01
CA GLY A 196 18.13 16.46 -0.98
C GLY A 196 18.45 15.07 -0.41
N LYS A 197 18.63 14.95 0.91
CA LYS A 197 18.97 13.68 1.58
C LYS A 197 17.71 12.84 1.81
N VAL A 198 17.80 11.53 1.60
CA VAL A 198 16.67 10.63 1.77
C VAL A 198 16.60 10.12 3.21
N GLU A 199 15.48 10.39 3.89
CA GLU A 199 15.20 9.81 5.20
C GLU A 199 14.88 8.32 5.09
N ARG A 200 15.48 7.51 5.96
CA ARG A 200 15.29 6.05 5.99
C ARG A 200 13.86 5.64 6.30
N ILE A 201 13.30 6.12 7.41
CA ILE A 201 11.98 5.65 7.88
C ILE A 201 10.86 5.95 6.86
N PRO A 202 10.72 7.18 6.32
CA PRO A 202 9.69 7.48 5.34
C PRO A 202 9.89 6.70 4.02
N TYR A 203 11.14 6.45 3.63
CA TYR A 203 11.44 5.65 2.44
C TYR A 203 11.10 4.17 2.63
N GLU A 204 11.53 3.56 3.75
CA GLU A 204 11.20 2.18 4.14
C GLU A 204 9.68 1.97 4.14
N LEU A 205 8.92 2.93 4.69
CA LEU A 205 7.46 2.97 4.59
C LEU A 205 6.97 3.02 3.14
N CYS A 206 7.58 3.81 2.26
CA CYS A 206 7.17 3.82 0.85
C CYS A 206 7.34 2.47 0.17
N VAL A 207 8.48 1.81 0.43
CA VAL A 207 8.81 0.50 -0.15
C VAL A 207 7.82 -0.57 0.32
N LEU A 208 7.50 -0.60 1.61
CA LEU A 208 6.72 -1.68 2.23
C LEU A 208 5.21 -1.42 2.19
N VAL A 209 4.79 -0.18 2.46
CA VAL A 209 3.39 0.17 2.75
C VAL A 209 2.70 0.81 1.54
N LEU A 210 3.38 1.69 0.81
CA LEU A 210 2.72 2.62 -0.11
C LEU A 210 2.53 2.11 -1.53
N ARG A 211 3.07 0.94 -1.87
CA ARG A 211 2.69 0.25 -3.11
C ARG A 211 1.35 -0.47 -3.03
N CYS A 212 0.84 -0.73 -1.82
CA CYS A 212 -0.48 -1.30 -1.59
C CYS A 212 -1.64 -0.28 -1.61
N GLY A 213 -1.34 1.01 -1.78
CA GLY A 213 -2.32 2.07 -1.89
C GLY A 213 -2.73 2.36 -3.33
N THR A 214 -3.30 1.38 -4.04
CA THR A 214 -4.32 1.72 -5.05
C THR A 214 -5.54 2.28 -4.30
N PRO A 215 -6.31 3.22 -4.88
CA PRO A 215 -7.55 3.70 -4.29
C PRO A 215 -8.64 2.61 -4.38
N TYR A 216 -8.49 1.53 -3.61
CA TYR A 216 -9.49 0.46 -3.49
C TYR A 216 -10.51 0.79 -2.38
N GLY A 217 -10.90 2.06 -2.30
CA GLY A 217 -11.85 2.60 -1.31
C GLY A 217 -13.10 3.23 -1.91
N ALA A 218 -13.22 3.32 -3.24
CA ALA A 218 -14.39 3.91 -3.90
C ALA A 218 -15.40 2.89 -4.45
N ALA A 219 -15.13 1.58 -4.36
CA ALA A 219 -16.00 0.54 -4.91
C ALA A 219 -16.25 -0.57 -3.89
N ARG A 220 -16.98 -0.26 -2.81
CA ARG A 220 -17.61 -1.28 -1.96
C ARG A 220 -18.85 -0.73 -1.25
N SER A 221 -19.73 -0.12 -2.01
CA SER A 221 -21.15 -0.02 -1.67
C SER A 221 -21.94 -0.40 -2.92
N THR A 222 -22.85 -1.37 -2.76
CA THR A 222 -23.72 -1.97 -3.80
C THR A 222 -23.09 -3.11 -4.62
N SER A 223 -23.20 -4.34 -4.08
CA SER A 223 -23.82 -5.46 -4.78
C SER A 223 -23.64 -6.72 -3.94
N ARG A 224 -24.70 -7.04 -3.20
CA ARG A 224 -24.90 -8.31 -2.51
C ARG A 224 -25.89 -9.08 -3.38
N ALA A 225 -25.40 -9.87 -4.33
CA ALA A 225 -26.11 -10.99 -4.96
C ALA A 225 -25.26 -11.59 -6.09
N ALA A 226 -24.75 -12.80 -5.89
CA ALA A 226 -24.80 -13.90 -6.86
C ALA A 226 -23.95 -15.07 -6.33
N HIS A 227 -24.63 -16.17 -6.08
CA HIS A 227 -24.07 -17.46 -5.72
C HIS A 227 -23.35 -18.13 -6.91
N SER A 228 -22.54 -19.13 -6.53
CA SER A 228 -22.24 -20.37 -7.24
C SER A 228 -21.14 -20.38 -8.32
N GLY A 229 -20.27 -21.38 -8.21
CA GLY A 229 -19.76 -22.10 -9.39
C GLY A 229 -18.28 -22.00 -9.73
N VAL A 230 -17.51 -23.01 -9.35
CA VAL A 230 -16.74 -23.86 -10.28
C VAL A 230 -15.50 -23.28 -11.04
N THR A 231 -14.33 -23.83 -10.64
CA THR A 231 -13.12 -24.21 -11.40
C THR A 231 -12.34 -23.27 -12.35
N ARG A 232 -11.02 -23.23 -12.04
CA ARG A 232 -9.82 -23.38 -12.91
C ARG A 232 -9.57 -22.46 -14.13
N ARG A 233 -8.30 -22.01 -14.13
CA ARG A 233 -7.40 -21.70 -15.26
C ARG A 233 -7.83 -20.56 -16.17
N THR A 234 -7.20 -19.41 -15.97
CA THR A 234 -7.02 -18.40 -17.02
C THR A 234 -5.55 -18.39 -17.45
N THR A 235 -5.31 -19.04 -18.58
CA THR A 235 -4.17 -18.83 -19.46
C THR A 235 -4.05 -17.36 -19.84
N CYS A 236 -2.83 -16.81 -19.80
CA CYS A 236 -2.52 -15.50 -20.37
C CYS A 236 -2.73 -15.54 -21.90
N PRO A 237 -3.41 -14.55 -22.51
CA PRO A 237 -3.49 -14.44 -23.95
C PRO A 237 -2.16 -13.93 -24.52
N ALA A 238 -1.64 -14.66 -25.51
CA ALA A 238 -0.50 -14.26 -26.33
C ALA A 238 -0.96 -13.24 -27.39
N THR A 239 -0.31 -12.07 -27.40
CA THR A 239 -0.29 -11.06 -28.48
C THR A 239 1.01 -10.27 -28.27
N SER A 240 1.88 -9.97 -29.24
CA SER A 240 1.83 -10.01 -30.69
C SER A 240 3.25 -9.80 -31.24
N ARG A 241 3.51 -10.31 -32.45
CA ARG A 241 4.72 -10.19 -33.29
C ARG A 241 5.48 -8.85 -33.23
N PRO A 242 6.83 -8.84 -33.37
CA PRO A 242 7.58 -7.65 -33.75
C PRO A 242 7.51 -7.39 -35.29
N PRO A 243 7.60 -6.13 -35.75
CA PRO A 243 7.64 -5.81 -37.18
C PRO A 243 9.03 -6.05 -37.78
N ALA A 244 9.05 -6.48 -39.05
CA ALA A 244 10.24 -6.73 -39.85
C ALA A 244 10.99 -5.44 -40.21
N PRO A 245 12.32 -5.47 -40.41
CA PRO A 245 13.07 -4.31 -40.87
C PRO A 245 12.87 -4.06 -42.37
N CYS A 246 12.49 -2.82 -42.72
CA CYS A 246 12.50 -2.33 -44.08
C CYS A 246 13.95 -2.20 -44.59
N THR A 247 14.29 -3.01 -45.58
CA THR A 247 15.38 -2.75 -46.53
C THR A 247 14.90 -1.75 -47.58
N THR A 248 15.73 -0.75 -47.90
CA THR A 248 16.06 -0.25 -49.26
C THR A 248 16.71 1.14 -49.18
N PRO A 249 17.42 1.59 -50.23
CA PRO A 249 18.17 0.85 -51.25
C PRO A 249 19.68 0.96 -51.03
#